data_AF-S7MXK4-F1
#
_entry.id   AF-S7MXK4-F1
#
_cell.length_a   1.000
_cell.length_b   1.000
_cell.length_c   1.000
_cell.angle_alpha   90.00
_cell.angle_beta   90.00
_cell.angle_gamma   90.00
#
_symmetry.space_group_name_H-M   'P 1'
#
loop_
_entity.id
_entity.type
_entity.pdbx_description
1 polymer ?
#
loop_
_entity_poly.entity_id
_entity_poly.type
_entity_poly.pdbx_seq_one_letter_code
_entity_poly.pdbx_strand_id
1 'polypeptide(L)'
;MKEDPDRALARGCHRDSAGLLEFLKRDTGETIQGLRANLTRAIETLCGVDSSVAVSLGRELFLRFVSLVPLEYSDYSKCKKIMIERGELFLRRISLARSKIADLCHTFIKDRA
;
A
#
# COMPACT_ATOMS: atom_id res chain seq x y z
N MET A 1 -22.94 8.48 -15.66
CA MET A 1 -21.55 8.97 -15.50
C MET A 1 -20.64 7.75 -15.47
N LYS A 2 -19.75 7.57 -16.46
CA LYS A 2 -18.69 6.55 -16.38
C LYS A 2 -17.69 6.99 -15.31
N GLU A 3 -17.30 6.09 -14.42
CA GLU A 3 -16.25 6.39 -13.44
C GLU A 3 -14.94 6.72 -14.16
N ASP A 4 -14.26 7.76 -13.67
CA ASP A 4 -12.92 8.13 -14.11
C ASP A 4 -11.96 6.94 -13.88
N PRO A 5 -11.27 6.46 -14.93
CA PRO A 5 -10.38 5.31 -14.83
C PRO A 5 -9.21 5.54 -13.87
N ASP A 6 -8.71 6.77 -13.73
CA ASP A 6 -7.64 7.09 -12.78
C ASP A 6 -8.13 6.99 -11.32
N ARG A 7 -9.35 7.47 -11.08
CA ARG A 7 -10.03 7.31 -9.78
C ARG A 7 -10.28 5.84 -9.46
N ALA A 8 -10.56 5.01 -10.46
CA ALA A 8 -10.74 3.56 -10.29
C ALA A 8 -9.41 2.88 -9.94
N LEU A 9 -8.32 3.21 -10.62
CA LEU A 9 -6.99 2.70 -10.34
C LEU A 9 -6.48 3.06 -8.93
N ALA A 10 -6.62 4.33 -8.53
CA ALA A 10 -6.20 4.78 -7.21
C ALA A 10 -7.00 4.10 -6.08
N ARG A 11 -8.31 3.90 -6.28
CA ARG A 11 -9.15 3.14 -5.33
C ARG A 11 -8.81 1.65 -5.31
N GLY A 12 -8.48 1.06 -6.45
CA GLY A 12 -8.00 -0.32 -6.55
C GLY A 12 -6.72 -0.51 -5.74
N CYS A 13 -5.72 0.34 -5.97
CA CYS A 13 -4.47 0.32 -5.20
C CYS A 13 -4.70 0.49 -3.69
N HIS A 14 -5.60 1.41 -3.28
CA HIS A 14 -5.93 1.61 -1.87
C HIS A 14 -6.63 0.37 -1.26
N ARG A 15 -7.59 -0.22 -1.99
CA ARG A 15 -8.32 -1.41 -1.55
C ARG A 15 -7.39 -2.61 -1.39
N ASP A 16 -6.53 -2.87 -2.37
CA ASP A 16 -5.58 -3.99 -2.34
C ASP A 16 -4.59 -3.84 -1.19
N SER A 17 -4.05 -2.64 -1.00
CA SER A 17 -3.16 -2.34 0.13
C SER A 17 -3.87 -2.52 1.48
N ALA A 18 -5.16 -2.17 1.57
CA ALA A 18 -5.96 -2.39 2.78
C ALA A 18 -6.22 -3.88 3.03
N GLY A 19 -6.47 -4.66 1.97
CA GLY A 19 -6.57 -6.12 2.05
C GLY A 19 -5.28 -6.77 2.54
N LEU A 20 -4.13 -6.33 2.03
CA LEU A 20 -2.81 -6.80 2.46
C LEU A 20 -2.49 -6.40 3.92
N LEU A 21 -2.91 -5.21 4.35
CA LEU A 21 -2.80 -4.81 5.76
C LEU A 21 -3.68 -5.69 6.65
N GLU A 22 -4.90 -6.00 6.24
CA GLU A 22 -5.79 -6.87 7.00
C GLU A 22 -5.24 -8.29 7.08
N PHE A 23 -4.65 -8.79 5.99
CA PHE A 23 -3.90 -10.05 5.98
C PHE A 23 -2.75 -10.03 6.99
N LEU A 24 -1.93 -8.97 7.00
CA LEU A 24 -0.84 -8.79 7.95
C LEU A 24 -1.31 -8.78 9.42
N LYS A 25 -2.47 -8.16 9.69
CA LYS A 25 -3.07 -8.14 11.03
C LYS A 25 -3.52 -9.53 11.49
N ARG A 26 -4.02 -10.36 10.58
CA ARG A 26 -4.57 -11.70 10.85
C ARG A 26 -3.55 -12.84 10.76
N ASP A 27 -2.42 -12.63 10.09
CA ASP A 27 -1.38 -13.64 9.94
C ASP A 27 -0.99 -14.19 11.32
N THR A 28 -0.85 -15.51 11.45
CA THR A 28 -0.50 -16.17 12.73
C THR A 28 0.90 -16.77 12.68
N GLY A 29 1.74 -16.36 11.72
CA GLY A 29 3.11 -16.82 11.63
C GLY A 29 3.96 -16.32 12.80
N GLU A 30 5.13 -16.92 12.96
CA GLU A 30 6.04 -16.62 14.09
C GLU A 30 7.41 -16.08 13.61
N THR A 31 7.63 -16.03 12.30
CA THR A 31 8.90 -15.59 11.70
C THR A 31 8.71 -14.48 10.70
N ILE A 32 9.66 -13.55 10.64
CA ILE A 32 9.66 -12.43 9.70
C ILE A 32 9.78 -12.95 8.26
N GLN A 33 10.61 -13.97 8.03
CA GLN A 33 10.76 -14.59 6.71
C GLN A 33 9.46 -15.28 6.26
N GLY A 34 8.80 -16.02 7.14
CA GLY A 34 7.50 -16.63 6.86
C GLY A 34 6.43 -15.59 6.54
N LEU A 35 6.36 -14.53 7.34
CA LEU A 35 5.43 -13.42 7.12
C LEU A 35 5.67 -12.73 5.76
N ARG A 36 6.94 -12.48 5.40
CA ARG A 36 7.29 -11.92 4.08
C ARG A 36 6.86 -12.85 2.95
N ALA A 37 7.14 -14.14 3.06
CA ALA A 37 6.74 -15.12 2.04
C ALA A 37 5.21 -15.19 1.89
N ASN A 38 4.48 -15.16 3.00
CA ASN A 38 3.02 -15.14 3.02
C ASN A 38 2.45 -13.89 2.34
N LEU A 39 3.00 -12.71 2.65
CA LEU A 39 2.60 -11.45 2.01
C LEU A 39 2.91 -11.43 0.51
N THR A 40 4.07 -11.94 0.09
CA THR A 40 4.41 -12.03 -1.34
C THR A 40 3.41 -12.92 -2.08
N ARG A 41 3.05 -14.08 -1.53
CA ARG A 41 2.02 -14.96 -2.12
C ARG A 41 0.66 -14.29 -2.18
N ALA A 42 0.28 -13.51 -1.16
CA ALA A 42 -0.96 -12.74 -1.18
C ALA A 42 -0.96 -11.69 -2.31
N ILE A 43 0.18 -11.03 -2.55
CA ILE A 43 0.35 -10.09 -3.67
C ILE A 43 0.24 -10.81 -5.01
N GLU A 44 0.92 -11.94 -5.19
CA GLU A 44 0.85 -12.75 -6.41
C GLU A 44 -0.60 -13.19 -6.71
N THR A 45 -1.34 -13.58 -5.67
CA THR A 45 -2.76 -13.96 -5.79
C THR A 45 -3.62 -12.78 -6.24
N LEU A 46 -3.39 -11.58 -5.68
CA LEU A 46 -4.11 -10.36 -6.08
C LEU A 46 -3.72 -9.92 -7.50
N CYS A 47 -2.46 -10.09 -7.92
CA CYS A 47 -2.01 -9.81 -9.28
C CYS A 47 -2.69 -10.68 -10.34
N GLY A 48 -3.13 -11.89 -9.98
CA GLY A 48 -3.94 -12.74 -10.87
C GLY A 48 -5.34 -12.19 -11.16
N VAL A 49 -5.84 -11.25 -10.36
CA VAL A 49 -7.18 -10.67 -10.49
C VAL A 49 -7.19 -9.36 -11.29
N ASP A 50 -6.13 -8.55 -11.16
CA ASP A 50 -6.02 -7.23 -11.81
C ASP A 50 -4.61 -7.04 -12.40
N SER A 51 -4.51 -6.92 -13.73
CA SER A 51 -3.24 -6.84 -14.48
C SER A 51 -2.73 -5.41 -14.67
N SER A 52 -3.39 -4.42 -14.08
CA SER A 52 -2.95 -3.03 -14.15
C SER A 52 -1.56 -2.86 -13.50
N VAL A 53 -0.61 -2.37 -14.28
CA VAL A 53 0.77 -2.10 -13.83
C VAL A 53 0.78 -1.20 -12.60
N ALA A 54 -0.09 -0.18 -12.54
CA ALA A 54 -0.16 0.73 -11.41
C ALA A 54 -0.60 0.01 -10.10
N VAL A 55 -1.54 -0.92 -10.20
CA VAL A 55 -2.03 -1.68 -9.03
C VAL A 55 -0.97 -2.67 -8.57
N SER A 56 -0.28 -3.35 -9.49
CA SER A 56 0.84 -4.24 -9.17
C SER A 56 2.01 -3.50 -8.52
N LEU A 57 2.42 -2.35 -9.06
CA LEU A 57 3.44 -1.50 -8.44
C LEU A 57 3.01 -1.00 -7.05
N GLY A 58 1.74 -0.63 -6.88
CA GLY A 58 1.20 -0.23 -5.58
C GLY A 58 1.32 -1.33 -4.51
N ARG A 59 1.02 -2.57 -4.88
CA ARG A 59 1.15 -3.76 -4.02
C ARG A 59 2.62 -4.03 -3.63
N GLU A 60 3.54 -3.95 -4.59
CA GLU A 60 4.98 -4.09 -4.33
C GLU A 60 5.53 -2.97 -3.44
N LEU A 61 5.12 -1.73 -3.70
CA LEU A 61 5.47 -0.57 -2.88
C LEU A 61 4.98 -0.72 -1.44
N PHE A 62 3.77 -1.24 -1.25
CA PHE A 62 3.25 -1.56 0.08
C PHE A 62 4.17 -2.55 0.79
N LEU A 63 4.49 -3.69 0.16
CA LEU A 63 5.36 -4.71 0.75
C LEU A 63 6.72 -4.13 1.15
N ARG A 64 7.34 -3.36 0.24
CA ARG A 64 8.63 -2.73 0.50
C ARG A 64 8.53 -1.72 1.64
N PHE A 65 7.45 -0.93 1.69
CA PHE A 65 7.24 0.06 2.72
C PHE A 65 7.07 -0.57 4.10
N VAL A 66 6.23 -1.61 4.23
CA VAL A 66 6.00 -2.28 5.52
C VAL A 66 7.19 -3.11 5.95
N SER A 67 7.95 -3.71 5.02
CA SER A 67 9.11 -4.55 5.34
C SER A 67 10.38 -3.77 5.66
N LEU A 68 10.40 -2.45 5.41
CA LEU A 68 11.51 -1.57 5.78
C LEU A 68 11.48 -1.21 7.28
N VAL A 69 11.35 -2.23 8.13
CA VAL A 69 11.56 -2.13 9.58
C VAL A 69 13.02 -2.45 9.85
N PRO A 70 13.72 -1.69 10.72
CA PRO A 70 15.05 -2.07 11.17
C PRO A 70 15.00 -3.48 11.76
N LEU A 71 15.72 -4.43 11.17
CA LEU A 71 15.83 -5.82 11.64
C LEU A 71 16.63 -5.94 12.95
N GLU A 72 16.98 -4.81 13.58
CA GLU A 72 17.68 -4.77 14.87
C GLU A 72 16.82 -5.27 16.03
N TYR A 73 15.51 -5.45 15.82
CA TYR A 73 14.64 -6.06 16.81
C TYR A 73 14.66 -7.59 16.70
N SER A 74 15.20 -8.25 17.72
CA SER A 74 15.12 -9.71 17.89
C SER A 74 13.69 -10.23 18.17
N ASP A 75 12.75 -9.32 18.44
CA ASP A 75 11.37 -9.63 18.82
C ASP A 75 10.43 -9.55 17.61
N TYR A 76 9.92 -10.71 17.18
CA TYR A 76 8.96 -10.83 16.09
C TYR A 76 7.67 -10.02 16.34
N SER A 77 7.14 -10.01 17.57
CA SER A 77 5.88 -9.34 17.90
C SER A 77 6.01 -7.83 17.71
N LYS A 78 7.14 -7.26 18.14
CA LYS A 78 7.46 -5.84 17.90
C LYS A 78 7.62 -5.54 16.43
N CYS A 79 8.37 -6.38 15.69
CA CYS A 79 8.52 -6.23 14.24
C CYS A 79 7.16 -6.20 13.53
N LYS A 80 6.28 -7.17 13.81
CA LYS A 80 4.95 -7.24 13.23
C LYS A 80 4.10 -6.02 13.56
N LYS A 81 4.12 -5.55 14.82
CA LYS A 81 3.41 -4.34 15.22
C LYS A 81 3.88 -3.11 14.42
N ILE A 82 5.19 -2.93 14.26
CA ILE A 82 5.74 -1.82 13.46
C ILE A 82 5.33 -1.96 11.98
N MET A 83 5.35 -3.18 11.42
CA MET A 83 4.89 -3.41 10.05
C MET A 83 3.41 -2.99 9.87
N ILE A 84 2.55 -3.28 10.85
CA ILE A 84 1.13 -2.88 10.84
C ILE A 84 1.00 -1.36 10.90
N GLU A 85 1.68 -0.69 11.85
CA GLU A 85 1.65 0.77 11.98
C GLU A 85 2.13 1.46 10.69
N ARG A 86 3.16 0.92 10.06
CA ARG A 86 3.65 1.40 8.75
C ARG A 86 2.64 1.17 7.64
N GLY A 87 1.94 0.04 7.63
CA GLY A 87 0.88 -0.22 6.66
C GLY A 87 -0.29 0.77 6.80
N GLU A 88 -0.69 1.10 8.02
CA GLU A 88 -1.70 2.14 8.29
C GLU A 88 -1.23 3.53 7.82
N LEU A 89 0.04 3.87 8.08
CA LEU A 89 0.64 5.12 7.61
C LEU A 89 0.67 5.19 6.07
N PHE A 90 1.01 4.09 5.40
CA PHE A 90 1.02 4.00 3.94
C PHE A 90 -0.37 4.28 3.36
N LEU A 91 -1.42 3.66 3.91
CA LEU A 91 -2.79 3.90 3.48
C LEU A 91 -3.20 5.35 3.66
N ARG A 92 -2.89 5.96 4.81
CA ARG A 92 -3.15 7.39 5.04
C ARG A 92 -2.47 8.27 3.99
N ARG A 93 -1.20 8.00 3.68
CA ARG A 93 -0.44 8.77 2.68
C ARG A 93 -1.07 8.67 1.30
N ILE A 94 -1.46 7.49 0.85
CA ILE A 94 -2.14 7.30 -0.44
C ILE A 94 -3.47 8.07 -0.48
N SER A 95 -4.29 7.98 0.57
CA SER A 95 -5.58 8.67 0.62
C SER A 95 -5.45 10.19 0.52
N LEU A 96 -4.37 10.76 1.05
CA LEU A 96 -4.10 12.21 1.05
C LEU A 96 -3.31 12.68 -0.18
N ALA A 97 -2.67 11.77 -0.94
CA ALA A 97 -1.78 12.13 -2.04
C ALA A 97 -2.49 12.95 -3.12
N ARG A 98 -3.72 12.58 -3.48
CA ARG A 98 -4.48 13.25 -4.54
C ARG A 98 -4.83 14.69 -4.19
N SER A 99 -5.31 14.97 -2.97
CA SER A 99 -5.57 16.35 -2.55
C SER A 99 -4.27 17.13 -2.47
N LYS A 100 -3.20 16.51 -1.95
CA LYS A 100 -1.89 17.16 -1.87
C LYS A 100 -1.36 17.55 -3.26
N ILE A 101 -1.54 16.71 -4.27
CA ILE A 101 -1.17 17.03 -5.66
C ILE A 101 -2.01 18.20 -6.17
N ALA A 102 -3.33 18.18 -5.99
CA ALA A 102 -4.20 19.28 -6.42
C ALA A 102 -3.81 20.61 -5.78
N ASP A 103 -3.56 20.62 -4.46
CA ASP A 103 -3.14 21.80 -3.70
C ASP A 103 -1.79 22.34 -4.17
N LEU A 104 -0.88 21.49 -4.67
CA LEU A 104 0.41 21.93 -5.21
C LEU A 104 0.31 22.37 -6.67
N CYS A 105 -0.57 21.74 -7.45
CA CYS A 105 -0.64 21.96 -8.89
C CYS A 105 -1.46 23.19 -9.29
N HIS A 106 -2.42 23.64 -8.47
CA HIS A 106 -3.31 24.74 -8.84
C HIS A 106 -2.56 26.05 -9.18
N THR A 107 -1.40 26.29 -8.57
CA THR A 107 -0.57 27.48 -8.83
C THR A 107 0.03 27.52 -10.25
N PHE A 108 0.12 26.38 -10.92
CA PHE A 108 0.63 26.29 -12.30
C PHE A 108 -0.45 26.58 -13.34
N ILE A 109 -1.74 26.54 -12.96
CA ILE A 109 -2.86 26.86 -13.83
C ILE A 109 -3.17 28.35 -13.67
N LYS A 110 -2.69 29.17 -14.60
CA LYS A 110 -3.01 30.60 -14.64
C LYS A 110 -4.28 30.83 -15.45
N ASP A 111 -5.12 31.74 -14.99
CA ASP A 111 -6.17 32.27 -15.86
C ASP A 111 -5.51 33.02 -17.02
N ARG A 112 -6.04 32.87 -18.24
CA ARG A 112 -5.50 33.59 -19.39
C ARG A 112 -5.86 35.06 -19.23
N ALA A 113 -4.85 35.92 -19.12
CA ALA A 113 -5.00 37.36 -19.26
C ALA A 113 -5.51 37.71 -20.67
#